data_AF-A0A3F2Z0Y7-F1
#
_entry.id   AF-A0A3F2Z0Y7-F1
#
_cell.length_a   1.000
_cell.length_b   1.000
_cell.length_c   1.000
_cell.angle_alpha   90.00
_cell.angle_beta   90.00
_cell.angle_gamma   90.00
#
_symmetry.space_group_name_H-M   'P 1'
#
loop_
_entity.id
_entity.type
_entity.pdbx_description
1 polymer ?
#
loop_
_entity_poly.entity_id
_entity_poly.type
_entity_poly.pdbx_seq_one_letter_code
_entity_poly.pdbx_strand_id
1 'polypeptide(L)' 'MVLAQGTPRRDAEYPPPELLEAMKPLHDICVGKTGVTEEAIKKFSDEEIHEDEKLKCYMNCLFHEAKVVDDNG' A
#
# COMPACT_ATOMS: atom_id res chain seq x y z
N MET A 1 -14.53 16.03 8.17
CA MET A 1 -13.80 16.39 6.93
C MET A 1 -13.84 15.16 6.05
N VAL A 2 -14.59 15.19 4.94
CA VAL A 2 -14.67 14.05 3.99
C VAL A 2 -13.67 14.37 2.87
N LEU A 3 -12.60 13.58 2.77
CA LEU A 3 -11.65 13.70 1.65
C LEU A 3 -12.34 13.19 0.38
N ALA A 4 -12.35 14.05 -0.66
CA ALA A 4 -12.77 13.86 -2.05
C ALA A 4 -13.51 12.55 -2.43
N GLN A 5 -14.82 12.65 -2.69
CA GLN A 5 -15.64 11.59 -3.28
C GLN A 5 -15.43 11.49 -4.80
N GLY A 6 -14.39 10.78 -5.24
CA GLY A 6 -14.22 10.36 -6.63
C GLY A 6 -13.81 8.90 -6.68
N THR A 7 -14.35 8.13 -7.64
CA THR A 7 -13.88 6.76 -7.88
C THR A 7 -12.38 6.78 -8.20
N PRO A 8 -11.54 5.97 -7.52
CA PRO A 8 -10.11 5.93 -7.81
C PRO A 8 -9.83 5.64 -9.29
N ARG A 9 -8.86 6.35 -9.88
CA ARG A 9 -8.39 6.05 -11.24
C ARG A 9 -7.73 4.67 -11.25
N ARG A 10 -8.30 3.76 -12.05
CA ARG A 10 -7.83 2.39 -12.29
C ARG A 10 -8.02 2.09 -13.77
N ASP A 11 -7.02 2.37 -14.58
CA ASP A 11 -7.03 2.13 -16.03
C ASP A 11 -5.70 1.53 -16.49
N ALA A 12 -5.55 1.32 -17.80
CA ALA A 12 -4.38 0.65 -18.37
C ALA A 12 -3.05 1.40 -18.14
N GLU A 13 -3.11 2.69 -17.82
CA GLU A 13 -1.92 3.53 -17.61
C GLU A 13 -1.72 3.90 -16.13
N TYR A 14 -2.74 3.73 -15.28
CA TYR A 14 -2.68 4.15 -13.89
C TYR A 14 -3.41 3.21 -12.91
N PRO A 15 -2.72 2.73 -11.84
CA PRO A 15 -1.31 2.94 -11.54
C PRO A 15 -0.38 2.37 -12.63
N PRO A 16 0.80 2.96 -12.88
CA PRO A 16 1.69 2.50 -13.95
C PRO A 16 1.98 1.00 -13.82
N PRO A 17 1.74 0.18 -14.87
CA PRO A 17 1.89 -1.28 -14.77
C PRO A 17 3.30 -1.71 -14.32
N GLU A 18 4.34 -1.01 -14.78
CA GLU A 18 5.73 -1.25 -14.38
C GLU A 18 5.98 -1.00 -12.90
N LEU A 19 5.28 -0.03 -12.30
CA LEU A 19 5.35 0.23 -10.87
C LEU A 19 4.66 -0.89 -10.08
N LEU A 20 3.50 -1.37 -10.56
CA LEU A 20 2.79 -2.47 -9.92
C LEU A 20 3.63 -3.76 -9.93
N GLU A 21 4.27 -4.09 -11.05
CA GLU A 21 5.17 -5.25 -11.15
C GLU A 21 6.41 -5.10 -10.24
N ALA A 22 7.00 -3.90 -10.16
CA ALA A 22 8.13 -3.64 -9.27
C ALA A 22 7.77 -3.72 -7.78
N MET A 23 6.56 -3.31 -7.40
CA MET A 23 6.09 -3.32 -6.01
C MET A 23 5.62 -4.69 -5.51
N LYS A 24 5.25 -5.60 -6.41
CA LYS A 24 4.73 -6.93 -6.07
C LYS A 24 5.63 -7.74 -5.12
N PRO A 25 6.94 -7.92 -5.35
CA PRO A 25 7.80 -8.64 -4.40
C PRO A 25 7.91 -7.95 -3.03
N LEU A 26 7.84 -6.62 -2.97
CA LEU A 26 7.88 -5.87 -1.72
C LEU A 26 6.57 -6.08 -0.94
N HIS A 27 5.44 -6.07 -1.65
CA HIS A 27 4.14 -6.42 -1.09
C HIS A 27 4.16 -7.84 -0.49
N ASP A 28 4.61 -8.85 -1.23
CA ASP A 28 4.66 -10.24 -0.74
C ASP A 28 5.49 -10.36 0.56
N ILE A 29 6.65 -9.69 0.60
CA ILE A 29 7.50 -9.63 1.81
C ILE A 29 6.77 -8.95 2.97
N CYS A 30 6.16 -7.79 2.73
CA CYS A 30 5.54 -6.99 3.78
C CYS A 30 4.24 -7.60 4.30
N VAL A 31 3.42 -8.25 3.46
CA VAL A 31 2.28 -9.06 3.91
C VAL A 31 2.76 -10.18 4.82
N GLY A 32 3.81 -10.90 4.42
CA GLY A 32 4.40 -11.97 5.23
C GLY A 32 4.94 -11.49 6.58
N LYS A 33 5.57 -10.31 6.62
CA LYS A 33 6.16 -9.74 7.85
C LYS A 33 5.12 -9.18 8.82
N THR A 34 4.08 -8.52 8.32
CA THR A 34 3.13 -7.78 9.19
C THR A 34 1.85 -8.56 9.46
N GLY A 35 1.50 -9.52 8.59
CA GLY A 35 0.24 -10.25 8.65
C GLY A 35 -0.99 -9.37 8.40
N VAL A 36 -0.81 -8.23 7.70
CA VAL A 36 -1.93 -7.43 7.17
C VAL A 36 -2.74 -8.28 6.18
N THR A 37 -4.04 -8.05 6.10
CA THR A 37 -4.91 -8.76 5.15
C THR A 37 -4.99 -8.01 3.82
N GLU A 38 -5.18 -8.76 2.72
CA GLU A 38 -5.47 -8.17 1.41
C GLU A 38 -6.71 -7.29 1.43
N GLU A 39 -7.70 -7.66 2.25
CA GLU A 39 -8.93 -6.88 2.44
C GLU A 39 -8.64 -5.50 3.03
N ALA A 40 -7.80 -5.40 4.07
CA ALA A 40 -7.42 -4.12 4.66
C ALA A 40 -6.64 -3.25 3.66
N ILE A 41 -5.71 -3.82 2.90
CA ILE A 41 -4.96 -3.09 1.86
C ILE A 41 -5.92 -2.57 0.78
N LYS A 42 -6.78 -3.44 0.24
CA LYS A 42 -7.71 -3.09 -0.83
C LYS A 42 -8.71 -2.03 -0.39
N LYS A 43 -9.29 -2.20 0.79
CA LYS A 43 -10.26 -1.24 1.36
C LYS A 43 -9.64 0.15 1.50
N PHE A 44 -8.38 0.22 1.97
CA PHE A 44 -7.66 1.50 2.07
C PHE A 44 -7.31 2.07 0.69
N SER A 45 -6.97 1.21 -0.28
CA SER A 45 -6.57 1.60 -1.63
C SER A 45 -7.73 2.16 -2.46
N ASP A 46 -8.91 1.56 -2.34
CA ASP A 46 -10.02 1.76 -3.28
C ASP A 46 -11.25 2.43 -2.65
N GLU A 47 -11.40 2.39 -1.33
CA GLU A 47 -12.66 2.74 -0.67
C GLU A 47 -12.48 3.83 0.39
N GLU A 48 -12.20 3.46 1.64
CA GLU A 48 -12.18 4.38 2.78
C GLU A 48 -10.90 4.25 3.61
N ILE A 49 -10.49 5.41 4.14
CA ILE A 49 -9.45 5.48 5.17
C ILE A 49 -10.00 4.83 6.43
N HIS A 50 -9.27 3.86 6.94
CA HIS A 50 -9.56 3.18 8.19
C HIS A 50 -8.27 2.93 8.96
N GLU A 51 -8.41 2.64 10.24
CA GLU A 51 -7.28 2.40 11.13
C GLU A 51 -7.07 0.89 11.33
N ASP A 52 -5.90 0.41 10.93
CA ASP A 52 -5.44 -0.95 11.14
C ASP A 52 -3.93 -0.91 11.46
N GLU A 53 -3.54 -1.42 12.62
CA GLU A 53 -2.15 -1.40 13.08
C GLU A 53 -1.20 -2.20 12.17
N LYS A 54 -1.67 -3.32 11.63
CA LYS A 54 -0.86 -4.13 10.71
C LYS A 54 -0.72 -3.44 9.36
N LEU A 55 -1.74 -2.71 8.92
CA LEU A 55 -1.69 -1.89 7.71
C LEU A 55 -0.69 -0.74 7.86
N LYS A 56 -0.64 -0.08 9.02
CA LYS A 56 0.39 0.94 9.31
C LYS A 56 1.80 0.35 9.24
N CYS A 57 2.01 -0.81 9.88
CA CYS A 57 3.29 -1.51 9.79
C CYS A 57 3.63 -1.93 8.35
N TYR A 58 2.63 -2.32 7.56
CA TYR A 58 2.81 -2.68 6.15
C TYR A 58 3.27 -1.49 5.33
N MET A 59 2.64 -0.31 5.49
CA MET A 59 3.08 0.92 4.84
C MET A 59 4.52 1.28 5.19
N ASN A 60 4.90 1.19 6.47
CA ASN A 60 6.28 1.41 6.91
C ASN A 60 7.26 0.40 6.27
N CYS A 61 6.87 -0.88 6.24
CA CYS A 61 7.68 -1.94 5.65
C CYS A 61 7.95 -1.68 4.17
N LEU A 62 6.94 -1.25 3.39
CA LEU A 62 7.11 -0.95 1.98
C LEU A 62 8.21 0.10 1.73
N PHE A 63 8.26 1.16 2.55
CA PHE A 63 9.31 2.18 2.42
C PHE A 63 10.71 1.64 2.69
N HIS A 64 10.86 0.79 3.72
CA HIS A 64 12.13 0.16 4.07
C HIS A 64 12.59 -0.87 3.01
N GLU A 65 11.67 -1.64 2.44
CA GLU A 65 11.99 -2.59 1.36
C GLU A 65 12.33 -1.88 0.05
N ALA A 66 11.63 -0.77 -0.25
CA ALA A 66 11.92 0.08 -1.41
C ALA A 66 13.19 0.93 -1.26
N LYS A 67 13.82 0.95 -0.08
CA LYS A 67 15.02 1.74 0.23
C LYS A 67 14.83 3.25 0.00
N VAL A 68 13.64 3.75 0.35
CA VAL A 68 13.26 5.16 0.19
C VAL A 68 13.18 5.93 1.51
N VAL A 69 13.66 5.32 2.59
CA VAL A 69 13.81 5.88 3.94
C VAL A 69 15.25 5.73 4.39
N ASP A 70 15.69 6.60 5.29
CA ASP A 70 17.03 6.51 5.88
C ASP A 70 17.06 5.57 7.10
N ASP A 71 18.19 5.48 7.80
CA ASP A 71 18.37 4.56 8.93
C ASP A 71 17.43 4.84 10.12
N ASN A 72 16.78 6.02 10.17
CA ASN A 72 15.80 6.36 11.20
C ASN A 72 14.35 6.06 10.77
N GLY A 73 14.14 5.58 9.54
CA GLY A 73 12.82 5.40 8.94
C GLY A 73 12.23 6.70 8.44
#